data_AF-A0A7G7WND6-F1
#
_entry.id   AF-A0A7G7WND6-F1
#
_cell.length_a   1.000
_cell.length_b   1.000
_cell.length_c   1.000
_cell.angle_alpha   90.00
_cell.angle_beta   90.00
_cell.angle_gamma   90.00
#
_symmetry.space_group_name_H-M   'P 1'
#
loop_
_entity.id
_entity.type
_entity.pdbx_description
1 polymer ?
#
loop_
_entity_poly.entity_id
_entity_poly.type
_entity_poly.pdbx_seq_one_letter_code
_entity_poly.pdbx_strand_id
1 'polypeptide(L)'
;MLKNITVGLMLHASDLEKYNSEYFQYAVMKRLKICIRHHCNLLKYGKSIDKYTSTILVPQLIMSYISLVINGYILSADGVASLRSFEILVFTFAIFAEFICLAIQASDLKDQSISVISAVTASDWYLFKAPIKKALVLLMLNAEKGIVITVGGMIEVDNPLIISIIHKVFSAITLLKALILDEGV
;
A
#
# COMPACT_ATOMS: atom_id res chain seq x y z
N MET A 1 14.67 9.38 3.99
CA MET A 1 14.47 10.84 4.14
C MET A 1 15.04 11.40 5.46
N LEU A 2 14.78 10.77 6.61
CA LEU A 2 15.23 11.28 7.94
C LEU A 2 16.72 11.09 8.27
N LYS A 3 17.39 10.07 7.74
CA LYS A 3 18.85 9.89 7.87
C LYS A 3 19.66 11.12 7.43
N ASN A 4 19.12 11.99 6.58
CA ASN A 4 19.80 13.18 6.06
C ASN A 4 19.66 14.44 6.92
N ILE A 5 18.84 14.45 7.97
CA ILE A 5 18.60 15.69 8.72
C ILE A 5 19.87 16.15 9.44
N THR A 6 20.69 15.22 9.94
CA THR A 6 21.96 15.50 10.64
C THR A 6 23.20 15.42 9.75
N VAL A 7 23.09 14.87 8.54
CA VAL A 7 24.21 14.68 7.61
C VAL A 7 24.81 16.02 7.19
N GLY A 8 26.14 16.11 7.25
CA GLY A 8 26.92 17.29 6.87
C GLY A 8 26.94 18.41 7.91
N LEU A 9 26.29 18.25 9.07
CA LEU A 9 26.31 19.24 10.15
C LEU A 9 27.38 18.89 11.18
N MET A 10 28.29 19.84 11.45
CA MET A 10 29.31 19.76 12.50
C MET A 10 30.05 18.42 12.50
N LEU A 11 30.62 18.03 11.35
CA LEU A 11 31.28 16.73 11.13
C LEU A 11 32.54 16.53 11.98
N HIS A 12 33.18 17.62 12.42
CA HIS A 12 34.43 17.59 13.19
C HIS A 12 34.23 17.90 14.69
N ALA A 13 33.00 18.19 15.12
CA ALA A 13 32.71 18.44 16.52
C ALA A 13 32.42 17.13 17.26
N SER A 14 32.78 17.08 18.56
CA SER A 14 32.36 15.96 19.42
C SER A 14 30.84 15.90 19.52
N ASP A 15 30.26 14.72 19.76
CA ASP A 15 28.80 14.56 19.86
C ASP A 15 28.20 15.48 20.94
N LEU A 16 28.86 15.60 22.09
CA LEU A 16 28.41 16.46 23.19
C LEU A 16 28.32 17.94 22.78
N GLU A 17 29.33 18.42 22.06
CA GLU A 17 29.39 19.80 21.57
C GLU A 17 28.37 20.05 20.46
N LYS A 18 28.23 19.08 19.55
CA LYS A 18 27.27 19.11 18.44
C LYS A 18 25.83 19.18 18.94
N TYR A 19 25.42 18.30 19.85
CA TYR A 19 24.04 18.27 20.34
C TYR A 19 23.72 19.45 21.27
N ASN A 20 24.70 20.04 21.95
CA ASN A 20 24.48 21.24 22.76
C ASN A 20 24.42 22.54 21.96
N SER A 21 25.08 22.58 20.79
CA SER A 21 25.12 23.75 19.92
C SER A 21 23.73 24.23 19.49
N GLU A 22 23.45 25.52 19.66
CA GLU A 22 22.21 26.13 19.18
C GLU A 22 22.11 26.12 17.65
N TYR A 23 23.24 26.30 16.95
CA TYR A 23 23.28 26.25 15.50
C TYR A 23 22.83 24.89 14.97
N PHE A 24 23.34 23.80 15.57
CA PHE A 24 22.96 22.44 15.18
C PHE A 24 21.45 22.20 15.38
N GLN A 25 20.93 22.55 16.56
CA GLN A 25 19.50 22.37 16.88
C GLN A 25 18.61 23.19 15.96
N TYR A 26 18.99 24.43 15.63
CA TYR A 26 18.28 25.27 14.67
C TYR A 26 18.29 24.67 13.26
N ALA A 27 19.44 24.21 12.78
CA ALA A 27 19.58 23.62 11.45
C ALA A 27 18.76 22.32 11.31
N VAL A 28 18.83 21.44 12.33
CA VAL A 28 18.04 20.20 12.39
C VAL A 28 16.55 20.52 12.41
N MET A 29 16.11 21.47 13.24
CA MET A 29 14.70 21.89 13.30
C MET A 29 14.22 22.45 11.95
N LYS A 30 15.04 23.27 11.26
CA LYS A 30 14.72 23.81 9.94
C LYS A 30 14.52 22.70 8.90
N ARG A 31 15.43 21.71 8.87
CA ARG A 31 15.33 20.55 7.97
C ARG A 31 14.12 19.67 8.32
N LEU A 32 13.88 19.44 9.61
CA LEU A 32 12.73 18.67 10.08
C LEU A 32 11.40 19.30 9.65
N LYS A 33 11.25 20.62 9.76
CA LYS A 33 10.05 21.32 9.28
C LYS A 33 9.78 21.09 7.80
N ILE A 34 10.83 21.03 6.97
CA ILE A 34 10.69 20.73 5.54
C ILE A 34 10.20 19.29 5.34
N CYS A 35 10.81 18.32 6.03
CA CYS A 35 10.39 16.92 5.98
C CYS A 35 8.93 16.73 6.44
N ILE A 36 8.53 17.35 7.55
CA ILE A 36 7.15 17.29 8.05
C ILE A 36 6.19 17.87 7.01
N ARG A 37 6.50 19.04 6.43
CA ARG A 37 5.65 19.65 5.41
C ARG A 37 5.52 18.75 4.18
N HIS A 38 6.61 18.13 3.74
CA HIS A 38 6.59 17.20 2.62
C HIS A 38 5.74 15.96 2.94
N HIS A 39 5.93 15.34 4.11
CA HIS A 39 5.15 14.19 4.55
C HIS A 39 3.65 14.52 4.65
N CYS A 40 3.28 15.66 5.24
CA CYS A 40 1.90 16.12 5.28
C CYS A 40 1.30 16.32 3.87
N ASN A 41 2.09 16.83 2.92
CA ASN A 41 1.66 16.97 1.53
C ASN A 41 1.47 15.61 0.85
N LEU A 42 2.37 14.64 1.09
CA LEU A 42 2.22 13.27 0.61
C LEU A 42 0.96 12.60 1.16
N LEU A 43 0.68 12.75 2.46
CA LEU A 43 -0.55 12.21 3.06
C LEU A 43 -1.80 12.83 2.43
N LYS A 44 -1.80 14.15 2.18
CA LYS A 44 -2.92 14.82 1.47
C LYS A 44 -3.08 14.30 0.05
N TYR A 45 -1.96 14.13 -0.66
CA TYR A 45 -1.97 13.59 -2.02
C TYR A 45 -2.46 12.14 -2.06
N GLY A 46 -2.02 11.32 -1.11
CA GLY A 46 -2.49 9.95 -0.92
C GLY A 46 -4.00 9.86 -0.72
N LYS A 47 -4.59 10.76 0.08
CA LYS A 47 -6.07 10.85 0.23
C LYS A 47 -6.78 11.22 -1.07
N SER A 48 -6.19 12.08 -1.88
CA SER A 48 -6.74 12.41 -3.20
C SER A 48 -6.69 11.20 -4.13
N ILE A 49 -5.54 10.50 -4.17
CA ILE A 49 -5.38 9.26 -4.95
C ILE A 49 -6.41 8.23 -4.50
N ASP A 50 -6.53 7.98 -3.20
CA ASP A 50 -7.52 7.04 -2.65
C ASP A 50 -8.92 7.37 -3.15
N LYS A 51 -9.36 8.63 -3.07
CA LYS A 51 -10.69 9.03 -3.55
C LYS A 51 -10.94 8.69 -5.03
N TYR A 52 -9.98 8.97 -5.92
CA TYR A 52 -10.13 8.71 -7.35
C TYR A 52 -10.03 7.21 -7.65
N THR A 53 -8.99 6.56 -7.13
CA THR A 53 -8.73 5.14 -7.36
C THR A 53 -9.80 4.26 -6.73
N SER A 54 -10.33 4.61 -5.55
CA SER A 54 -11.39 3.87 -4.86
C SER A 54 -12.66 3.78 -5.70
N THR A 55 -13.02 4.86 -6.40
CA THR A 55 -14.19 4.88 -7.29
C THR A 55 -14.01 3.96 -8.50
N ILE A 56 -12.80 3.89 -9.05
CA ILE A 56 -12.47 3.06 -10.22
C ILE A 56 -12.28 1.59 -9.82
N LEU A 57 -11.75 1.32 -8.63
CA LEU A 57 -11.47 -0.03 -8.17
C LEU A 57 -12.72 -0.84 -7.86
N VAL A 58 -13.83 -0.20 -7.46
CA VAL A 58 -15.09 -0.92 -7.21
C VAL A 58 -15.57 -1.70 -8.44
N PRO A 59 -15.81 -1.06 -9.62
CA PRO A 59 -16.21 -1.80 -10.80
C PRO A 59 -15.11 -2.76 -11.30
N GLN A 60 -13.83 -2.39 -11.20
CA GLN A 60 -12.72 -3.28 -11.59
C GLN A 60 -12.73 -4.58 -10.76
N LEU A 61 -12.95 -4.48 -9.45
CA LEU A 61 -13.01 -5.63 -8.56
C LEU A 61 -14.21 -6.53 -8.87
N ILE A 62 -15.38 -5.93 -9.12
CA ILE A 62 -16.59 -6.70 -9.45
C ILE A 62 -16.39 -7.42 -10.79
N MET A 63 -15.89 -6.71 -11.81
CA MET A 63 -15.69 -7.28 -13.15
C MET A 63 -14.63 -8.38 -13.15
N SER A 64 -13.51 -8.18 -12.44
CA SER A 64 -12.47 -9.20 -12.30
C SER A 64 -12.98 -10.43 -11.55
N TYR A 65 -13.76 -10.26 -10.48
CA TYR A 65 -14.36 -11.38 -9.73
C TYR A 65 -15.33 -12.19 -10.60
N ILE A 66 -16.28 -11.53 -11.27
CA ILE A 66 -17.24 -12.21 -12.16
C ILE A 66 -16.52 -12.92 -13.30
N SER A 67 -15.55 -12.26 -13.92
CA SER A 67 -14.75 -12.84 -15.02
C SER A 67 -14.00 -14.08 -14.55
N LEU A 68 -13.37 -14.04 -13.36
CA LEU A 68 -12.67 -15.18 -12.79
C LEU A 68 -13.59 -16.38 -12.53
N VAL A 69 -14.78 -16.15 -11.98
CA VAL A 69 -15.75 -17.23 -11.69
C VAL A 69 -16.27 -17.85 -12.99
N ILE A 70 -16.76 -17.03 -13.93
CA ILE A 70 -17.34 -17.52 -15.19
C ILE A 70 -16.29 -18.20 -16.05
N ASN A 71 -15.15 -17.55 -16.28
CA ASN A 71 -14.10 -18.10 -17.13
C ASN A 71 -13.43 -19.31 -16.48
N GLY A 72 -13.26 -19.30 -15.15
CA GLY A 72 -12.75 -20.44 -14.40
C GLY A 72 -13.69 -21.65 -14.45
N TYR A 73 -15.01 -21.41 -14.45
CA TYR A 73 -16.00 -22.46 -14.68
C TYR A 73 -15.94 -23.00 -16.11
N ILE A 74 -15.95 -22.14 -17.13
CA ILE A 74 -15.86 -22.55 -18.54
C ILE A 74 -14.61 -23.38 -18.77
N LEU A 75 -13.45 -22.92 -18.28
CA LEU A 75 -12.18 -23.64 -18.42
C LEU A 75 -12.18 -24.99 -17.70
N SER A 76 -13.00 -25.13 -16.66
CA SER A 76 -13.14 -26.38 -15.93
C SER A 76 -14.15 -27.35 -16.51
N ALA A 77 -15.03 -26.90 -17.40
CA ALA A 77 -16.02 -27.75 -18.04
C ALA A 77 -15.37 -28.52 -19.19
N ASP A 78 -15.68 -29.80 -19.33
CA ASP A 78 -15.15 -30.63 -20.41
C ASP A 78 -15.68 -30.15 -21.78
N GLY A 79 -14.83 -30.19 -22.80
CA GLY A 79 -15.24 -29.97 -24.20
C GLY A 79 -14.95 -28.58 -24.80
N VAL A 80 -14.21 -27.71 -24.11
CA VAL A 80 -13.78 -26.42 -24.68
C VAL A 80 -12.59 -26.63 -25.63
N ALA A 81 -12.68 -26.10 -26.86
CA ALA A 81 -11.57 -26.16 -27.81
C ALA A 81 -10.28 -25.55 -27.22
N SER A 82 -9.11 -26.13 -27.54
CA SER A 82 -7.83 -25.71 -26.95
C SER A 82 -7.49 -24.23 -27.20
N LEU A 83 -7.74 -23.74 -28.42
CA LEU A 83 -7.52 -22.33 -28.78
C LEU A 83 -8.43 -21.38 -27.98
N ARG A 84 -9.71 -21.71 -27.86
CA ARG A 84 -10.68 -20.91 -27.09
C ARG A 84 -10.34 -20.88 -25.60
N SER A 85 -9.88 -22.01 -25.06
CA SER A 85 -9.42 -22.11 -23.67
C SER A 85 -8.20 -21.22 -23.42
N PHE A 86 -7.26 -21.17 -24.36
CA PHE A 86 -6.11 -20.28 -24.28
C PHE A 86 -6.51 -18.79 -24.30
N GLU A 87 -7.40 -18.40 -25.21
CA GLU A 87 -7.92 -17.03 -25.29
C GLU A 87 -8.58 -16.58 -23.98
N ILE A 88 -9.46 -17.44 -23.42
CA ILE A 88 -10.14 -17.18 -22.14
C ILE A 88 -9.12 -17.06 -20.99
N LEU A 89 -8.11 -17.91 -20.95
CA LEU A 89 -7.07 -17.88 -19.93
C LEU A 89 -6.26 -16.58 -20.00
N VAL A 90 -5.82 -16.17 -21.19
CA VAL A 90 -5.05 -14.93 -21.39
C VAL A 90 -5.88 -13.71 -21.00
N PHE A 91 -7.15 -13.64 -21.43
CA PHE A 91 -8.05 -12.54 -21.08
C PHE A 91 -8.29 -12.44 -19.57
N THR A 92 -8.56 -13.57 -18.92
CA THR A 92 -8.78 -13.64 -17.47
C THR A 92 -7.53 -13.25 -16.70
N PHE A 93 -6.37 -13.75 -17.14
CA PHE A 93 -5.09 -13.41 -16.55
C PHE A 93 -4.78 -11.91 -16.69
N ALA A 94 -5.06 -11.31 -17.84
CA ALA A 94 -4.82 -9.89 -18.07
C ALA A 94 -5.63 -9.00 -17.12
N ILE A 95 -6.95 -9.20 -17.02
CA ILE A 95 -7.83 -8.42 -16.13
C ILE A 95 -7.40 -8.59 -14.67
N PHE A 96 -7.04 -9.81 -14.27
CA PHE A 96 -6.62 -10.06 -12.89
C PHE A 96 -5.23 -9.51 -12.58
N ALA A 97 -4.30 -9.57 -13.54
CA ALA A 97 -2.97 -8.99 -13.42
C ALA A 97 -3.03 -7.46 -13.25
N GLU A 98 -3.95 -6.76 -13.94
CA GLU A 98 -4.20 -5.33 -13.73
C GLU A 98 -4.59 -5.04 -12.27
N PHE A 99 -5.51 -5.83 -11.71
CA PHE A 99 -5.92 -5.68 -10.31
C PHE A 99 -4.77 -5.97 -9.33
N ILE A 100 -4.02 -7.06 -9.54
CA ILE A 100 -2.86 -7.41 -8.70
C ILE A 100 -1.80 -6.31 -8.74
N CYS A 101 -1.50 -5.78 -9.93
CA CYS A 101 -0.51 -4.74 -10.11
C CYS A 101 -0.86 -3.49 -9.28
N LEU A 102 -2.13 -3.09 -9.29
CA LEU A 102 -2.62 -1.97 -8.46
C LEU A 102 -2.58 -2.30 -6.97
N ALA A 103 -2.95 -3.53 -6.59
CA ALA A 103 -3.00 -3.92 -5.19
C ALA A 103 -1.61 -4.01 -4.53
N ILE A 104 -0.62 -4.55 -5.25
CA ILE A 104 0.78 -4.56 -4.78
C ILE A 104 1.28 -3.13 -4.60
N GLN A 105 1.05 -2.24 -5.57
CA GLN A 105 1.44 -0.83 -5.46
C GLN A 105 0.76 -0.12 -4.29
N ALA A 106 -0.51 -0.41 -4.02
CA ALA A 106 -1.23 0.12 -2.86
C ALA A 106 -0.62 -0.36 -1.54
N SER A 107 -0.25 -1.64 -1.45
CA SER A 107 0.44 -2.21 -0.29
C SER A 107 1.83 -1.59 -0.09
N ASP A 108 2.63 -1.48 -1.15
CA ASP A 108 3.95 -0.86 -1.10
C ASP A 108 3.87 0.61 -0.70
N LEU A 109 2.86 1.34 -1.21
CA LEU A 109 2.62 2.74 -0.84
C LEU A 109 2.31 2.88 0.65
N LYS A 110 1.50 1.98 1.20
CA LYS A 110 1.21 1.90 2.64
C LYS A 110 2.49 1.65 3.43
N ASP A 111 3.27 0.63 3.08
CA ASP A 111 4.50 0.27 3.79
C ASP A 111 5.54 1.40 3.74
N GLN A 112 5.74 2.00 2.56
CA GLN A 112 6.65 3.14 2.40
C GLN A 112 6.20 4.35 3.21
N SER A 113 4.90 4.62 3.29
CA SER A 113 4.38 5.76 4.07
C SER A 113 4.62 5.59 5.58
N ILE A 114 4.56 4.35 6.08
CA ILE A 114 4.80 4.00 7.49
C ILE A 114 6.30 3.92 7.80
N SER A 115 7.15 3.63 6.80
CA SER A 115 8.62 3.55 6.95
C SER A 115 9.28 4.82 7.50
N VAL A 116 8.57 5.94 7.51
CA VAL A 116 9.00 7.17 8.20
C VAL A 116 9.28 6.89 9.68
N ILE A 117 8.47 6.05 10.34
CA ILE A 117 8.64 5.69 11.75
C ILE A 117 9.94 4.93 11.97
N SER A 118 10.23 3.93 11.14
CA SER A 118 11.50 3.18 11.22
C SER A 118 12.70 4.11 10.96
N ALA A 119 12.55 5.10 10.08
CA ALA A 119 13.59 6.09 9.83
C ALA A 119 13.80 7.09 10.99
N VAL A 120 12.76 7.45 11.75
CA VAL A 120 12.90 8.28 12.96
C VAL A 120 13.56 7.45 14.08
N THR A 121 13.08 6.23 14.30
CA THR A 121 13.56 5.36 15.39
C THR A 121 15.03 4.95 15.20
N ALA A 122 15.46 4.75 13.96
CA ALA A 122 16.87 4.48 13.63
C ALA A 122 17.78 5.73 13.68
N SER A 123 17.25 6.91 14.01
CA SER A 123 18.06 8.13 14.19
C SER A 123 18.39 8.35 15.68
N ASP A 124 19.41 9.15 15.97
CA ASP A 124 19.77 9.53 17.35
C ASP A 124 18.78 10.55 17.97
N TRP A 125 17.48 10.33 17.77
CA TRP A 125 16.42 11.27 18.13
C TRP A 125 16.39 11.57 19.64
N TYR A 126 16.86 10.63 20.45
CA TYR A 126 16.97 10.74 21.90
C TYR A 126 18.06 11.74 22.35
N LEU A 127 19.00 12.13 21.48
CA LEU A 127 20.02 13.15 21.77
C LEU A 127 19.56 14.59 21.46
N PHE A 128 18.45 14.77 20.74
CA PHE A 128 17.95 16.12 20.43
C PHE A 128 17.30 16.83 21.62
N LYS A 129 17.19 18.17 21.54
CA LYS A 129 16.46 18.96 22.54
C LYS A 129 14.95 18.68 22.49
N ALA A 130 14.27 18.94 23.61
CA ALA A 130 12.83 18.74 23.79
C ALA A 130 11.92 19.19 22.61
N PRO A 131 12.09 20.36 21.98
CA PRO A 131 11.21 20.77 20.88
C PRO A 131 11.31 19.86 19.65
N ILE A 132 12.50 19.37 19.30
CA ILE A 132 12.71 18.46 18.16
C ILE A 132 12.12 17.08 18.47
N LYS A 133 12.36 16.58 19.70
CA LYS A 133 11.76 15.32 20.17
C LYS A 133 10.24 15.33 20.05
N LYS A 134 9.58 16.38 20.55
CA LYS A 134 8.12 16.53 20.46
C LYS A 134 7.64 16.52 19.00
N ALA A 135 8.32 17.22 18.11
CA ALA A 135 7.97 17.25 16.69
C ALA A 135 8.13 15.88 16.02
N LEU A 136 9.19 15.13 16.35
CA LEU A 136 9.42 13.78 15.84
C LEU A 136 8.37 12.78 16.33
N VAL A 137 7.97 12.84 17.61
CA VAL A 137 6.89 12.01 18.15
C VAL A 137 5.57 12.29 17.43
N LEU A 138 5.24 13.55 17.22
CA LEU A 138 4.03 13.93 16.47
C LEU A 138 4.09 13.43 15.01
N LEU A 139 5.26 13.51 14.37
CA LEU A 139 5.46 12.94 13.03
C LEU A 139 5.22 11.43 13.02
N MET A 140 5.78 10.67 13.97
CA MET A 140 5.59 9.22 14.06
C MET A 140 4.11 8.85 14.23
N LEU A 141 3.39 9.52 15.14
CA LEU A 141 1.95 9.32 15.36
C LEU A 141 1.10 9.60 14.11
N ASN A 142 1.51 10.57 13.28
CA ASN A 142 0.81 10.86 12.03
C ASN A 142 1.18 9.86 10.91
N ALA A 143 2.44 9.42 10.87
CA ALA A 143 2.93 8.47 9.89
C ALA A 143 2.33 7.06 10.07
N GLU A 144 1.93 6.70 11.30
CA GLU A 144 1.32 5.40 11.62
C GLU A 144 0.01 5.15 10.85
N LYS A 145 -0.73 6.21 10.53
CA LYS A 145 -1.94 6.11 9.71
C LYS A 145 -1.64 5.65 8.28
N GLY A 146 -0.44 5.92 7.78
CA GLY A 146 -0.02 5.62 6.43
C GLY A 146 -0.88 6.26 5.33
N ILE A 147 -0.59 5.88 4.08
CA ILE A 147 -1.42 6.12 2.91
C ILE A 147 -2.08 4.80 2.55
N VAL A 148 -3.39 4.72 2.75
CA VAL A 148 -4.18 3.52 2.50
C VAL A 148 -5.09 3.78 1.31
N ILE A 149 -5.11 2.83 0.36
CA ILE A 149 -6.04 2.82 -0.75
C ILE A 149 -7.16 1.83 -0.43
N THR A 150 -8.39 2.24 -0.65
CA THR A 150 -9.59 1.46 -0.30
C THR A 150 -10.46 1.20 -1.53
N VAL A 151 -11.19 0.11 -1.52
CA VAL A 151 -12.27 -0.18 -2.47
C VAL A 151 -13.59 0.31 -1.89
N GLY A 152 -14.20 1.30 -2.55
CA GLY A 152 -15.48 1.88 -2.15
C GLY A 152 -15.50 2.50 -0.74
N GLY A 153 -14.33 2.85 -0.19
CA GLY A 153 -14.18 3.37 1.18
C GLY A 153 -14.37 2.32 2.29
N MET A 154 -14.49 1.03 1.96
CA MET A 154 -14.81 -0.02 2.94
C MET A 154 -13.67 -1.02 3.16
N ILE A 155 -13.03 -1.46 2.09
CA ILE A 155 -12.04 -2.56 2.12
C ILE A 155 -10.67 -2.00 1.74
N GLU A 156 -9.67 -2.17 2.59
CA GLU A 156 -8.30 -1.80 2.24
C GLU A 156 -7.77 -2.71 1.13
N VAL A 157 -7.13 -2.12 0.13
CA VAL A 157 -6.47 -2.87 -0.94
C VAL A 157 -5.09 -3.27 -0.45
N ASP A 158 -4.94 -4.54 -0.12
CA ASP A 158 -3.69 -5.12 0.34
C ASP A 158 -3.42 -6.51 -0.25
N ASN A 159 -2.22 -7.05 -0.03
CA ASN A 159 -1.86 -8.38 -0.50
C ASN A 159 -2.79 -9.49 0.06
N PRO A 160 -3.20 -9.47 1.34
CA PRO A 160 -4.22 -10.38 1.88
C PRO A 160 -5.56 -10.38 1.13
N LEU A 161 -6.03 -9.23 0.65
CA LEU A 161 -7.26 -9.13 -0.12
C LEU A 161 -7.21 -9.96 -1.41
N ILE A 162 -6.06 -9.95 -2.11
CA ILE A 162 -5.85 -10.74 -3.34
C ILE A 162 -6.08 -12.23 -3.05
N ILE A 163 -5.49 -12.74 -1.97
CA ILE A 163 -5.63 -14.15 -1.56
C ILE A 163 -7.09 -14.47 -1.21
N SER A 164 -7.77 -13.56 -0.47
CA SER A 164 -9.18 -13.70 -0.13
C SER A 164 -10.08 -13.81 -1.37
N ILE A 165 -9.82 -12.99 -2.40
CA ILE A 165 -10.55 -13.03 -3.66
C ILE A 165 -10.36 -14.37 -4.36
N ILE A 166 -9.12 -14.85 -4.47
CA ILE A 166 -8.80 -16.13 -5.11
C ILE A 166 -9.55 -17.28 -4.40
N HIS A 167 -9.52 -17.34 -3.07
CA HIS A 167 -10.26 -18.36 -2.31
C HIS A 167 -11.76 -18.30 -2.56
N LYS A 168 -12.35 -17.10 -2.59
CA LYS A 168 -13.78 -16.91 -2.89
C LYS A 168 -14.13 -17.36 -4.30
N VAL A 169 -13.29 -17.05 -5.28
CA VAL A 169 -13.44 -17.51 -6.67
C VAL A 169 -13.44 -19.03 -6.74
N PHE A 170 -12.46 -19.71 -6.13
CA PHE A 170 -12.41 -21.17 -6.11
C PHE A 170 -13.65 -21.78 -5.45
N SER A 171 -14.08 -21.22 -4.31
CA SER A 171 -15.31 -21.66 -3.63
C SER A 171 -16.54 -21.49 -4.53
N ALA A 172 -16.66 -20.36 -5.23
CA ALA A 172 -17.77 -20.08 -6.13
C ALA A 172 -17.78 -21.02 -7.35
N ILE A 173 -16.61 -21.30 -7.94
CA ILE A 173 -16.48 -22.26 -9.05
C ILE A 173 -16.90 -23.67 -8.59
N THR A 174 -16.43 -24.12 -7.43
CA THR A 174 -16.80 -25.43 -6.88
C THR A 174 -18.31 -25.53 -6.63
N LEU A 175 -18.90 -24.49 -6.05
CA LEU A 175 -20.35 -24.45 -5.82
C LEU A 175 -21.13 -24.48 -7.15
N LEU A 176 -20.71 -23.69 -8.14
CA LEU A 176 -21.37 -23.64 -9.45
C LEU A 176 -21.31 -24.99 -10.16
N LYS A 177 -20.17 -25.69 -10.09
CA LYS A 177 -20.05 -27.07 -10.59
C LYS A 177 -21.00 -28.02 -9.89
N ALA A 178 -21.07 -27.95 -8.56
CA ALA A 178 -21.93 -28.84 -7.78
C ALA A 178 -23.42 -28.65 -8.14
N LEU A 179 -23.89 -27.41 -8.26
CA LEU A 179 -25.27 -27.09 -8.62
C LEU A 179 -25.64 -27.57 -10.03
N ILE A 180 -24.75 -27.36 -11.00
CA ILE A 180 -25.03 -27.74 -12.40
C ILE A 180 -24.94 -29.26 -12.61
N LEU A 181 -24.08 -29.96 -11.84
CA LEU A 181 -24.03 -31.43 -11.86
C LEU A 181 -25.28 -32.07 -11.24
N ASP A 182 -25.90 -31.42 -10.25
CA ASP A 182 -27.12 -31.92 -9.58
C ASP A 182 -28.38 -31.78 -10.45
N GLU A 183 -28.44 -30.79 -11.36
CA GLU A 183 -29.53 -30.65 -12.35
C GLU A 183 -29.42 -31.61 -13.55
N GLY A 184 -28.32 -32.33 -13.69
CA GLY A 184 -28.02 -33.22 -14.82
C GLY A 184 -28.35 -34.71 -14.62
N VAL A 185 -29.02 -35.08 -13.52
CA VAL A 185 -29.46 -36.44 -13.16
C VAL A 185 -30.98 -36.52 -13.16
#